data_AF-A0A9E1KQN1-F1
#
_entry.id   AF-A0A9E1KQN1-F1
#
_cell.length_a   1.000
_cell.length_b   1.000
_cell.length_c   1.000
_cell.angle_alpha   90.00
_cell.angle_beta   90.00
_cell.angle_gamma   90.00
#
_symmetry.space_group_name_H-M   'P 1'
#
loop_
_entity.id
_entity.type
_entity.pdbx_description
1 polymer ?
#
loop_
_entity_poly.entity_id
_entity_poly.type
_entity_poly.pdbx_seq_one_letter_code
_entity_poly.pdbx_strand_id
1 'polypeptide(L)'
;MERTSSVAEAKLHVFFDQILSELDEHNVVRREFGDFANYIPGYDGGMELSRDDLEYLSEQFEHYKITSQPRVKRGFIKEGIDAPIYLYKDLGSFDHKSEDYRYAQVILQVAVVMARIDGDVSEDEIKGVMSLLNQLDFLGDREKVALQADAHFLLQTSIGVGGGEETRSYLKSGINKDHVIHKVKAMKNPARRKFVDAAKEIAIADGVLGIQEVEFLQDLYKALRMSTKPARGDIEEFAKEKHVELRDGFDEPEEPSVSAVEEVSDALGELLTDFEEVEAAE
;
A
#
# COMPACT_ATOMS: atom_id res chain seq x y z
N MET A 1 -10.56 -42.27 -5.86
CA MET A 1 -9.91 -40.96 -6.06
C MET A 1 -10.88 -39.85 -6.44
N GLU A 2 -12.02 -40.12 -7.10
CA GLU A 2 -12.98 -39.05 -7.48
C GLU A 2 -13.77 -38.42 -6.31
N ARG A 3 -14.08 -39.15 -5.23
CA ARG A 3 -14.89 -38.61 -4.10
C ARG A 3 -14.17 -37.56 -3.26
N THR A 4 -12.84 -37.62 -3.16
CA THR A 4 -12.04 -36.65 -2.40
C THR A 4 -11.90 -35.31 -3.11
N SER A 5 -11.91 -35.30 -4.46
CA SER A 5 -11.90 -34.08 -5.28
C SER A 5 -13.15 -33.24 -5.03
N SER A 6 -14.33 -33.87 -5.05
CA SER A 6 -15.62 -33.16 -4.90
C SER A 6 -15.81 -32.48 -3.54
N VAL A 7 -15.20 -32.99 -2.47
CA VAL A 7 -15.31 -32.42 -1.12
C VAL A 7 -14.35 -31.25 -0.93
N ALA A 8 -13.15 -31.31 -1.51
CA ALA A 8 -12.19 -30.22 -1.49
C ALA A 8 -12.69 -29.03 -2.32
N GLU A 9 -13.22 -29.30 -3.51
CA GLU A 9 -13.85 -28.30 -4.38
C GLU A 9 -15.05 -27.64 -3.69
N ALA A 10 -15.95 -28.41 -3.07
CA ALA A 10 -17.08 -27.85 -2.34
C ALA A 10 -16.66 -26.94 -1.17
N LYS A 11 -15.58 -27.29 -0.46
CA LYS A 11 -15.03 -26.46 0.61
C LYS A 11 -14.41 -25.16 0.10
N LEU A 12 -13.69 -25.23 -1.03
CA LEU A 12 -13.12 -24.07 -1.70
C LEU A 12 -14.21 -23.09 -2.16
N HIS A 13 -15.29 -23.59 -2.75
CA HIS A 13 -16.46 -22.78 -3.12
C HIS A 13 -17.04 -22.04 -1.90
N VAL A 14 -17.30 -22.74 -0.80
CA VAL A 14 -17.82 -22.12 0.43
C VAL A 14 -16.87 -21.05 0.97
N PHE A 15 -15.56 -21.29 0.92
CA PHE A 15 -14.56 -20.34 1.37
C PHE A 15 -14.55 -19.05 0.54
N PHE A 16 -14.62 -19.16 -0.79
CA PHE A 16 -14.69 -17.98 -1.65
C PHE A 16 -16.03 -17.26 -1.57
N ASP A 17 -17.14 -17.96 -1.39
CA ASP A 17 -18.45 -17.33 -1.15
C ASP A 17 -18.44 -16.48 0.14
N GLN A 18 -17.76 -16.95 1.18
CA GLN A 18 -17.55 -16.17 2.41
C GLN A 18 -16.73 -14.90 2.14
N ILE A 19 -15.63 -15.02 1.40
CA ILE A 19 -14.82 -13.85 1.00
C ILE A 19 -15.68 -12.87 0.20
N LEU A 20 -16.49 -13.34 -0.76
CA LEU A 20 -17.34 -12.47 -1.57
C LEU A 20 -18.41 -11.74 -0.75
N SER A 21 -18.99 -12.43 0.24
CA SER A 21 -19.93 -11.85 1.19
C SER A 21 -19.28 -10.78 2.07
N GLU A 22 -18.08 -11.04 2.60
CA GLU A 22 -17.31 -10.02 3.32
C GLU A 22 -16.98 -8.84 2.40
N LEU A 23 -16.69 -9.11 1.13
CA LEU A 23 -16.44 -8.08 0.13
C LEU A 23 -17.70 -7.32 -0.32
N ASP A 24 -18.90 -7.78 0.04
CA ASP A 24 -20.15 -7.01 -0.16
C ASP A 24 -20.35 -6.01 1.00
N GLU A 25 -19.85 -6.35 2.19
CA GLU A 25 -19.90 -5.51 3.39
C GLU A 25 -18.70 -4.55 3.47
N HIS A 26 -17.56 -4.98 2.94
CA HIS A 26 -16.28 -4.27 2.97
C HIS A 26 -15.68 -4.19 1.56
N ASN A 27 -15.11 -3.06 1.17
CA ASN A 27 -14.48 -2.95 -0.16
C ASN A 27 -13.18 -3.77 -0.29
N VAL A 28 -12.49 -3.98 0.84
CA VAL A 28 -11.20 -4.65 0.92
C VAL A 28 -11.20 -5.58 2.13
N VAL A 29 -10.70 -6.80 1.97
CA VAL A 29 -10.65 -7.81 3.02
C VAL A 29 -9.24 -8.34 3.17
N ARG A 30 -8.73 -8.39 4.41
CA ARG A 30 -7.42 -8.96 4.74
C ARG A 30 -7.53 -10.48 4.89
N ARG A 31 -6.57 -11.19 4.33
CA ARG A 31 -6.32 -12.63 4.51
C ARG A 31 -4.83 -12.91 4.68
N GLU A 32 -4.51 -14.05 5.25
CA GLU A 32 -3.15 -14.58 5.30
C GLU A 32 -3.03 -15.75 4.32
N PHE A 33 -1.82 -16.04 3.81
CA PHE A 33 -1.66 -17.18 2.90
C PHE A 33 -2.06 -18.51 3.56
N GLY A 34 -1.86 -18.63 4.88
CA GLY A 34 -2.31 -19.78 5.66
C GLY A 34 -3.82 -20.03 5.56
N ASP A 35 -4.63 -19.01 5.29
CA ASP A 35 -6.07 -19.16 5.10
C ASP A 35 -6.39 -19.96 3.83
N PHE A 36 -5.53 -19.90 2.81
CA PHE A 36 -5.70 -20.60 1.53
C PHE A 36 -5.07 -21.97 1.51
N ALA A 37 -4.06 -22.21 2.35
CA ALA A 37 -3.25 -23.43 2.38
C ALA A 37 -4.08 -24.73 2.35
N ASN A 38 -5.19 -24.77 3.09
CA ASN A 38 -6.05 -25.96 3.19
C ASN A 38 -6.89 -26.25 1.94
N TYR A 39 -6.89 -25.33 0.97
CA TYR A 39 -7.70 -25.42 -0.24
C TYR A 39 -6.87 -25.55 -1.52
N ILE A 40 -5.53 -25.59 -1.40
CA ILE A 40 -4.61 -25.80 -2.52
C ILE A 40 -4.32 -27.32 -2.63
N PRO A 41 -4.73 -28.00 -3.72
CA PRO A 41 -4.70 -29.46 -3.82
C PRO A 41 -3.32 -30.12 -3.71
N GLY A 42 -2.24 -29.36 -3.96
CA GLY A 42 -0.85 -29.84 -3.95
C GLY A 42 -0.01 -29.33 -2.79
N TYR A 43 -0.56 -28.47 -1.92
CA TYR A 43 0.21 -27.81 -0.88
C TYR A 43 0.49 -28.77 0.28
N ASP A 44 1.78 -28.94 0.59
CA ASP A 44 2.26 -29.89 1.61
C ASP A 44 2.39 -29.29 3.00
N GLY A 45 2.02 -28.01 3.17
CA GLY A 45 2.18 -27.28 4.43
C GLY A 45 3.59 -26.76 4.66
N GLY A 46 4.43 -26.68 3.62
CA GLY A 46 5.74 -26.03 3.67
C GLY A 46 5.68 -24.54 4.02
N MET A 47 6.84 -23.87 4.09
CA MET A 47 6.92 -22.41 4.30
C MET A 47 7.04 -21.63 2.98
N GLU A 48 6.96 -22.31 1.84
CA GLU A 48 7.00 -21.70 0.51
C GLU A 48 5.86 -22.24 -0.35
N LEU A 49 5.24 -21.35 -1.12
CA LEU A 49 4.30 -21.76 -2.15
C LEU A 49 5.08 -22.13 -3.42
N SER A 50 4.74 -23.29 -3.99
CA SER A 50 5.27 -23.64 -5.30
C SER A 50 4.67 -22.72 -6.38
N ARG A 51 5.29 -22.73 -7.56
CA ARG A 51 4.75 -22.01 -8.72
C ARG A 51 3.34 -22.51 -9.08
N ASP A 52 3.11 -23.80 -8.94
CA ASP A 52 1.83 -24.43 -9.27
C ASP A 52 0.75 -24.03 -8.25
N ASP A 53 1.11 -23.87 -6.98
CA ASP A 53 0.21 -23.37 -5.94
C ASP A 53 -0.21 -21.91 -6.20
N LEU A 54 0.75 -21.06 -6.59
CA LEU A 54 0.47 -19.67 -6.94
C LEU A 54 -0.36 -19.54 -8.21
N GLU A 55 -0.12 -20.38 -9.20
CA GLU A 55 -0.92 -20.44 -10.43
C GLU A 55 -2.35 -20.87 -10.13
N TYR A 56 -2.52 -21.93 -9.34
CA TYR A 56 -3.83 -22.39 -8.90
C TYR A 56 -4.60 -21.29 -8.15
N LEU A 57 -3.98 -20.61 -7.18
CA LEU A 57 -4.62 -19.50 -6.46
C LEU A 57 -5.00 -18.35 -7.39
N SER A 58 -4.14 -18.01 -8.34
CA SER A 58 -4.40 -16.97 -9.34
C SER A 58 -5.63 -17.32 -10.19
N GLU A 59 -5.73 -18.57 -10.65
CA GLU A 59 -6.90 -19.08 -11.39
C GLU A 59 -8.18 -19.04 -10.55
N GLN A 60 -8.10 -19.37 -9.25
CA GLN A 60 -9.26 -19.26 -8.37
C GLN A 60 -9.69 -17.81 -8.20
N PHE A 61 -8.77 -16.89 -7.94
CA PHE A 61 -9.07 -15.46 -7.84
C PHE A 61 -9.76 -14.94 -9.10
N GLU A 62 -9.26 -15.29 -10.28
CA GLU A 62 -9.90 -14.95 -11.56
C GLU A 62 -11.31 -15.56 -11.68
N HIS A 63 -11.48 -16.83 -11.32
CA HIS A 63 -12.77 -17.52 -11.36
C HIS A 63 -13.85 -16.82 -10.52
N TYR A 64 -13.49 -16.36 -9.32
CA TYR A 64 -14.41 -15.64 -8.42
C TYR A 64 -14.43 -14.13 -8.63
N LYS A 65 -13.72 -13.60 -9.64
CA LYS A 65 -13.59 -12.15 -9.90
C LYS A 65 -13.08 -11.40 -8.67
N ILE A 66 -12.02 -11.92 -8.07
CA ILE A 66 -11.31 -11.31 -6.95
C ILE A 66 -9.93 -10.90 -7.46
N THR A 67 -9.48 -9.72 -7.05
CA THR A 67 -8.11 -9.26 -7.20
C THR A 67 -7.43 -9.20 -5.83
N SER A 68 -6.11 -9.32 -5.83
CA SER A 68 -5.27 -9.27 -4.62
C SER A 68 -4.23 -8.16 -4.68
N GLN A 69 -3.88 -7.64 -3.51
CA GLN A 69 -2.70 -6.84 -3.26
C GLN A 69 -1.92 -7.45 -2.07
N PRO A 70 -0.68 -7.92 -2.25
CA PRO A 70 0.08 -7.91 -3.50
C PRO A 70 -0.55 -8.84 -4.55
N ARG A 71 -0.36 -8.53 -5.83
CA ARG A 71 -0.93 -9.34 -6.92
C ARG A 71 -0.34 -10.74 -6.92
N VAL A 72 -1.17 -11.74 -6.65
CA VAL A 72 -0.82 -13.16 -6.79
C VAL A 72 -0.79 -13.54 -8.27
N LYS A 73 0.40 -13.51 -8.88
CA LYS A 73 0.68 -13.90 -10.27
C LYS A 73 1.92 -14.80 -10.34
N ARG A 74 2.16 -15.42 -11.51
CA ARG A 74 3.44 -16.07 -11.85
C ARG A 74 4.59 -15.05 -11.65
N GLY A 75 5.38 -15.23 -10.60
CA GLY A 75 6.44 -14.30 -10.20
C GLY A 75 6.25 -13.68 -8.81
N PHE A 76 5.15 -13.97 -8.11
CA PHE A 76 5.02 -13.65 -6.69
C PHE A 76 6.19 -14.27 -5.92
N ILE A 77 6.91 -13.45 -5.15
CA ILE A 77 8.12 -13.85 -4.43
C ILE A 77 7.73 -15.00 -3.51
N LYS A 78 8.44 -16.14 -3.67
CA LYS A 78 8.20 -17.43 -2.97
C LYS A 78 8.13 -17.32 -1.44
N GLU A 79 8.61 -16.21 -0.87
CA GLU A 79 8.77 -15.96 0.56
C GLU A 79 7.62 -15.15 1.18
N GLY A 80 6.48 -15.02 0.48
CA GLY A 80 5.37 -14.15 0.87
C GLY A 80 4.33 -14.72 1.84
N ILE A 81 4.51 -15.93 2.40
CA ILE A 81 3.47 -16.59 3.22
C ILE A 81 3.08 -15.75 4.45
N ASP A 82 4.04 -15.00 5.01
CA ASP A 82 3.82 -14.19 6.21
C ASP A 82 3.23 -12.80 5.90
N ALA A 83 3.18 -12.39 4.62
CA ALA A 83 2.62 -11.11 4.24
C ALA A 83 1.09 -11.21 4.09
N PRO A 84 0.32 -10.25 4.62
CA PRO A 84 -1.11 -10.21 4.38
C PRO A 84 -1.44 -9.98 2.91
N ILE A 85 -2.52 -10.61 2.46
CA ILE A 85 -3.14 -10.39 1.16
C ILE A 85 -4.40 -9.57 1.38
N TYR A 86 -4.53 -8.47 0.66
CA TYR A 86 -5.72 -7.65 0.61
C TYR A 86 -6.51 -7.99 -0.64
N LEU A 87 -7.68 -8.56 -0.44
CA LEU A 87 -8.58 -8.95 -1.52
C LEU A 87 -9.60 -7.85 -1.78
N TYR A 88 -9.98 -7.68 -3.04
CA TYR A 88 -11.06 -6.81 -3.46
C TYR A 88 -11.75 -7.37 -4.71
N LYS A 89 -12.99 -6.96 -4.95
CA LYS A 89 -13.75 -7.39 -6.13
C LYS A 89 -13.11 -6.83 -7.41
N ASP A 90 -12.93 -7.70 -8.40
CA ASP A 90 -12.63 -7.28 -9.76
C ASP A 90 -13.90 -6.70 -10.39
N LEU A 91 -14.02 -5.38 -10.28
CA LEU A 91 -15.11 -4.61 -10.88
C LEU A 91 -14.86 -4.33 -12.37
N GLY A 92 -13.78 -4.88 -12.95
CA GLY A 92 -13.33 -4.66 -14.33
C GLY A 92 -12.10 -3.76 -14.39
N SER A 93 -11.42 -3.80 -15.54
CA SER A 93 -10.20 -3.03 -15.77
C SER A 93 -10.42 -1.51 -15.70
N PHE A 94 -9.41 -0.81 -15.18
CA PHE A 94 -9.26 0.65 -15.30
C PHE A 94 -7.84 0.97 -15.78
N ASP A 95 -7.64 2.20 -16.25
CA ASP A 95 -6.34 2.62 -16.77
C ASP A 95 -5.39 3.02 -15.63
N HIS A 96 -4.54 2.09 -15.23
CA HIS A 96 -3.48 2.31 -14.24
C HIS A 96 -2.43 3.34 -14.69
N LYS A 97 -2.39 3.72 -15.97
CA LYS A 97 -1.43 4.69 -16.53
C LYS A 97 -2.01 6.08 -16.69
N SER A 98 -3.31 6.23 -16.44
CA SER A 98 -3.98 7.53 -16.46
C SER A 98 -3.27 8.52 -15.55
N GLU A 99 -3.22 9.79 -15.97
CA GLU A 99 -2.57 10.83 -15.18
C GLU A 99 -3.22 10.96 -13.78
N ASP A 100 -4.54 10.80 -13.71
CA ASP A 100 -5.33 10.86 -12.48
C ASP A 100 -4.97 9.74 -11.51
N TYR A 101 -4.92 8.48 -11.97
CA TYR A 101 -4.55 7.37 -11.10
C TYR A 101 -3.09 7.49 -10.63
N ARG A 102 -2.16 7.83 -11.52
CA ARG A 102 -0.75 8.06 -11.15
C ARG A 102 -0.60 9.22 -10.16
N TYR A 103 -1.38 10.27 -10.32
CA TYR A 103 -1.42 11.39 -9.40
C TYR A 103 -1.91 10.97 -8.01
N ALA A 104 -2.97 10.16 -7.95
CA ALA A 104 -3.48 9.60 -6.70
C ALA A 104 -2.51 8.61 -6.03
N GLN A 105 -1.78 7.81 -6.80
CA GLN A 105 -0.73 6.94 -6.26
C GLN A 105 0.37 7.74 -5.56
N VAL A 106 0.73 8.94 -6.08
CA VAL A 106 1.69 9.82 -5.40
C VAL A 106 1.09 10.41 -4.12
N ILE A 107 -0.20 10.77 -4.10
CA ILE A 107 -0.90 11.17 -2.87
C ILE A 107 -0.84 10.05 -1.84
N LEU A 108 -1.16 8.82 -2.23
CA LEU A 108 -1.09 7.65 -1.37
C LEU A 108 0.33 7.47 -0.81
N GLN A 109 1.35 7.53 -1.66
CA GLN A 109 2.74 7.38 -1.24
C GLN A 109 3.15 8.44 -0.22
N VAL A 110 2.74 9.69 -0.40
CA VAL A 110 2.99 10.77 0.58
C VAL A 110 2.27 10.46 1.90
N ALA A 111 1.01 10.05 1.85
CA ALA A 111 0.21 9.73 3.02
C ALA A 111 0.80 8.55 3.81
N VAL A 112 1.22 7.48 3.12
CA VAL A 112 1.86 6.32 3.73
C VAL A 112 3.22 6.66 4.31
N VAL A 113 4.06 7.45 3.61
CA VAL A 113 5.36 7.87 4.17
C VAL A 113 5.15 8.70 5.44
N MET A 114 4.16 9.59 5.45
CA MET A 114 3.84 10.37 6.65
C MET A 114 3.43 9.45 7.80
N ALA A 115 2.45 8.57 7.58
CA ALA A 115 1.92 7.66 8.60
C ALA A 115 2.93 6.66 9.18
N ARG A 116 4.06 6.46 8.48
CA ARG A 116 5.07 5.47 8.84
C ARG A 116 6.36 6.08 9.33
N ILE A 117 6.44 7.41 9.40
CA ILE A 117 7.74 8.07 9.46
C ILE A 117 8.49 7.75 10.75
N ASP A 118 7.75 7.65 11.86
CA ASP A 118 8.24 7.31 13.19
C ASP A 118 8.31 5.79 13.45
N GLY A 119 7.77 4.97 12.54
CA GLY A 119 7.86 3.52 12.54
C GLY A 119 6.59 2.79 12.97
N ASP A 120 5.68 3.46 13.67
CA ASP A 120 4.44 2.90 14.22
C ASP A 120 3.23 3.55 13.55
N VAL A 121 2.38 2.75 12.92
CA VAL A 121 1.15 3.24 12.27
C VAL A 121 -0.04 3.04 13.21
N SER A 122 -0.66 4.13 13.63
CA SER A 122 -1.88 4.11 14.43
C SER A 122 -3.13 3.77 13.59
N GLU A 123 -4.16 3.25 14.25
CA GLU A 123 -5.47 3.00 13.62
C GLU A 123 -6.13 4.29 13.08
N ASP A 124 -5.84 5.44 13.69
CA ASP A 124 -6.42 6.71 13.27
C ASP A 124 -5.71 7.27 12.04
N GLU A 125 -4.40 7.05 11.87
CA GLU A 125 -3.71 7.32 10.60
C GLU A 125 -4.18 6.41 9.48
N ILE A 126 -4.40 5.11 9.74
CA ILE A 126 -4.98 4.20 8.75
C ILE A 126 -6.33 4.74 8.27
N LYS A 127 -7.22 5.12 9.20
CA LYS A 127 -8.50 5.74 8.85
C LYS A 127 -8.32 7.06 8.11
N GLY A 128 -7.33 7.87 8.50
CA GLY A 128 -6.97 9.11 7.83
C GLY A 128 -6.61 8.88 6.36
N VAL A 129 -5.75 7.90 6.07
CA VAL A 129 -5.39 7.53 4.71
C VAL A 129 -6.61 7.05 3.92
N MET A 130 -7.45 6.18 4.50
CA MET A 130 -8.65 5.69 3.82
C MET A 130 -9.67 6.80 3.53
N SER A 131 -9.85 7.72 4.48
CA SER A 131 -10.69 8.92 4.32
C SER A 131 -10.18 9.81 3.19
N LEU A 132 -8.88 10.11 3.19
CA LEU A 132 -8.22 10.88 2.15
C LEU A 132 -8.45 10.27 0.75
N LEU A 133 -8.28 8.96 0.60
CA LEU A 133 -8.51 8.27 -0.68
C LEU A 133 -9.97 8.34 -1.14
N ASN A 134 -10.93 8.20 -0.21
CA ASN A 134 -12.35 8.31 -0.52
C ASN A 134 -12.75 9.70 -1.03
N GLN A 135 -12.08 10.75 -0.56
CA GLN A 135 -12.31 12.15 -0.94
C GLN A 135 -11.75 12.52 -2.32
N LEU A 136 -10.99 11.64 -2.98
CA LEU A 136 -10.46 11.89 -4.34
C LEU A 136 -11.59 11.81 -5.38
N ASP A 137 -12.27 12.93 -5.61
CA ASP A 137 -13.44 13.07 -6.50
C ASP A 137 -13.17 12.80 -7.98
N PHE A 138 -11.91 12.92 -8.41
CA PHE A 138 -11.46 12.66 -9.77
C PHE A 138 -11.23 11.16 -10.07
N LEU A 139 -11.33 10.29 -9.06
CA LEU A 139 -11.25 8.84 -9.23
C LEU A 139 -12.63 8.19 -9.19
N GLY A 140 -12.83 7.18 -10.02
CA GLY A 140 -13.96 6.26 -9.93
C GLY A 140 -13.82 5.29 -8.74
N ASP A 141 -14.93 4.66 -8.37
CA ASP A 141 -14.97 3.74 -7.22
C ASP A 141 -13.97 2.60 -7.35
N ARG A 142 -13.76 2.08 -8.57
CA ARG A 142 -12.81 0.97 -8.83
C ARG A 142 -11.36 1.36 -8.51
N GLU A 143 -10.96 2.56 -8.92
CA GLU A 143 -9.63 3.11 -8.69
C GLU A 143 -9.40 3.35 -7.20
N LYS A 144 -10.42 3.84 -6.49
CA LYS A 144 -10.38 4.05 -5.04
C LYS A 144 -10.20 2.73 -4.28
N VAL A 145 -10.97 1.70 -4.63
CA VAL A 145 -10.84 0.38 -3.99
C VAL A 145 -9.45 -0.21 -4.22
N ALA A 146 -8.91 -0.11 -5.43
CA ALA A 146 -7.55 -0.55 -5.72
C ALA A 146 -6.50 0.22 -4.88
N LEU A 147 -6.62 1.55 -4.78
CA LEU A 147 -5.75 2.36 -3.93
C LEU A 147 -5.90 2.05 -2.44
N GLN A 148 -7.10 1.69 -1.97
CA GLN A 148 -7.33 1.28 -0.59
C GLN A 148 -6.62 -0.05 -0.28
N ALA A 149 -6.69 -1.00 -1.21
CA ALA A 149 -5.94 -2.26 -1.08
C ALA A 149 -4.43 -2.01 -1.05
N ASP A 150 -3.91 -1.14 -1.92
CA ASP A 150 -2.52 -0.69 -1.90
C ASP A 150 -2.18 -0.02 -0.56
N ALA A 151 -3.02 0.88 -0.05
CA ALA A 151 -2.80 1.58 1.20
C ALA A 151 -2.72 0.62 2.38
N HIS A 152 -3.69 -0.29 2.50
CA HIS A 152 -3.69 -1.29 3.57
C HIS A 152 -2.42 -2.15 3.54
N PHE A 153 -2.04 -2.62 2.34
CA PHE A 153 -0.81 -3.37 2.17
C PHE A 153 0.43 -2.58 2.61
N LEU A 154 0.56 -1.32 2.17
CA LEU A 154 1.73 -0.50 2.47
C LEU A 154 1.79 -0.04 3.93
N LEU A 155 0.67 0.15 4.62
CA LEU A 155 0.61 0.58 6.02
C LEU A 155 0.83 -0.58 7.00
N GLN A 156 0.23 -1.74 6.74
CA GLN A 156 0.20 -2.85 7.69
C GLN A 156 1.32 -3.87 7.47
N THR A 157 2.04 -3.82 6.35
CA THR A 157 3.20 -4.70 6.16
C THR A 157 4.40 -4.13 6.91
N SER A 158 4.84 -4.80 7.98
CA SER A 158 6.03 -4.39 8.72
C SER A 158 7.28 -4.55 7.83
N ILE A 159 8.15 -3.53 7.80
CA ILE A 159 9.45 -3.62 7.09
C ILE A 159 10.42 -4.57 7.84
N GLY A 160 10.09 -4.97 9.07
CA GLY A 160 10.99 -5.69 9.98
C GLY A 160 10.69 -7.18 10.21
N VAL A 161 9.47 -7.67 10.05
CA VAL A 161 9.10 -9.02 10.56
C VAL A 161 8.67 -9.94 9.41
N GLY A 162 9.45 -11.00 9.19
CA GLY A 162 9.06 -12.15 8.35
C GLY A 162 9.42 -12.10 6.87
N GLY A 163 9.44 -10.92 6.23
CA GLY A 163 9.79 -10.82 4.82
C GLY A 163 11.29 -11.01 4.56
N GLY A 164 11.66 -11.85 3.58
CA GLY A 164 13.03 -11.94 3.09
C GLY A 164 13.56 -10.64 2.51
N GLU A 165 14.86 -10.61 2.19
CA GLU A 165 15.59 -9.41 1.75
C GLU A 165 14.94 -8.74 0.52
N GLU A 166 14.31 -9.53 -0.35
CA GLU A 166 13.62 -9.04 -1.56
C GLU A 166 12.27 -8.36 -1.26
N THR A 167 11.44 -8.91 -0.37
CA THR A 167 10.17 -8.26 0.06
C THR A 167 10.46 -6.96 0.81
N ARG A 168 11.51 -6.96 1.63
CA ARG A 168 12.01 -5.74 2.27
C ARG A 168 12.50 -4.73 1.23
N SER A 169 13.23 -5.16 0.21
CA SER A 169 13.69 -4.30 -0.90
C SER A 169 12.51 -3.71 -1.69
N TYR A 170 11.48 -4.50 -1.99
CA TYR A 170 10.25 -4.06 -2.67
C TYR A 170 9.53 -2.96 -1.89
N LEU A 171 9.24 -3.18 -0.60
CA LEU A 171 8.59 -2.18 0.26
C LEU A 171 9.48 -0.95 0.49
N LYS A 172 10.79 -1.17 0.69
CA LYS A 172 11.78 -0.11 0.90
C LYS A 172 11.93 0.79 -0.34
N SER A 173 11.77 0.26 -1.55
CA SER A 173 11.86 1.07 -2.78
C SER A 173 10.59 1.90 -3.04
N GLY A 174 9.40 1.39 -2.68
CA GLY A 174 8.12 2.06 -2.91
C GLY A 174 7.75 3.15 -1.89
N ILE A 175 8.19 2.99 -0.64
CA ILE A 175 7.87 3.87 0.51
C ILE A 175 9.12 4.61 1.01
N ASN A 176 10.13 4.81 0.16
CA ASN A 176 11.28 5.62 0.55
C ASN A 176 10.90 7.10 0.47
N LYS A 177 11.08 7.83 1.59
CA LYS A 177 10.95 9.30 1.66
C LYS A 177 11.61 10.00 0.48
N ASP A 178 12.86 9.67 0.14
CA ASP A 178 13.61 10.33 -0.94
C ASP A 178 13.01 10.05 -2.33
N HIS A 179 12.54 8.82 -2.55
CA HIS A 179 11.88 8.43 -3.80
C HIS A 179 10.57 9.17 -4.00
N VAL A 180 9.75 9.25 -2.95
CA VAL A 180 8.48 9.99 -2.97
C VAL A 180 8.74 11.47 -3.24
N ILE A 181 9.75 12.06 -2.56
CA ILE A 181 10.17 13.43 -2.81
C ILE A 181 10.63 13.63 -4.26
N HIS A 182 11.37 12.69 -4.84
CA HIS A 182 11.80 12.76 -6.24
C HIS A 182 10.60 12.73 -7.20
N LYS A 183 9.65 11.81 -7.00
CA LYS A 183 8.42 11.73 -7.79
C LYS A 183 7.63 13.03 -7.72
N VAL A 184 7.43 13.56 -6.52
CA VAL A 184 6.72 14.83 -6.29
C VAL A 184 7.40 15.99 -7.04
N LYS A 185 8.74 16.05 -7.06
CA LYS A 185 9.50 17.07 -7.83
C LYS A 185 9.30 16.97 -9.34
N ALA A 186 9.15 15.76 -9.88
CA ALA A 186 9.05 15.51 -11.32
C ALA A 186 7.66 15.81 -11.91
N MET A 187 6.63 15.94 -11.07
CA MET A 187 5.24 16.15 -11.51
C MET A 187 5.01 17.56 -12.09
N LYS A 188 4.35 17.63 -13.26
CA LYS A 188 4.25 18.86 -14.10
C LYS A 188 3.09 19.82 -13.81
N ASN A 189 2.22 19.61 -12.81
CA ASN A 189 0.95 20.36 -12.65
C ASN A 189 0.72 20.94 -11.22
N PRO A 190 -0.21 21.92 -11.03
CA PRO A 190 -0.31 22.82 -9.87
C PRO A 190 -0.94 22.21 -8.61
N ALA A 191 -1.24 20.91 -8.61
CA ALA A 191 -1.85 20.24 -7.48
C ALA A 191 -0.82 19.86 -6.37
N ARG A 192 0.29 20.61 -6.32
CA ARG A 192 1.33 20.58 -5.27
C ARG A 192 0.72 20.68 -3.88
N ARG A 193 -0.34 21.49 -3.76
CA ARG A 193 -1.06 21.69 -2.51
C ARG A 193 -1.71 20.41 -2.00
N LYS A 194 -2.26 19.55 -2.86
CA LYS A 194 -2.90 18.31 -2.38
C LYS A 194 -1.89 17.33 -1.78
N PHE A 195 -0.63 17.32 -2.22
CA PHE A 195 0.41 16.49 -1.59
C PHE A 195 0.72 16.99 -0.17
N VAL A 196 0.82 18.30 0.00
CA VAL A 196 1.02 18.93 1.31
C VAL A 196 -0.21 18.73 2.20
N ASP A 197 -1.41 18.91 1.66
CA ASP A 197 -2.65 18.75 2.42
C ASP A 197 -2.87 17.28 2.82
N ALA A 198 -2.53 16.32 1.95
CA ALA A 198 -2.50 14.89 2.28
C ALA A 198 -1.54 14.61 3.44
N ALA A 199 -0.30 15.09 3.36
CA ALA A 199 0.68 14.95 4.42
C ALA A 199 0.17 15.53 5.76
N LYS A 200 -0.45 16.72 5.73
CA LYS A 200 -1.02 17.34 6.94
C LYS A 200 -2.23 16.60 7.49
N GLU A 201 -3.08 16.04 6.63
CA GLU A 201 -4.25 15.27 7.06
C GLU A 201 -3.84 14.03 7.84
N ILE A 202 -2.74 13.38 7.43
CA ILE A 202 -2.18 12.24 8.15
C ILE A 202 -1.46 12.68 9.42
N ALA A 203 -0.62 13.72 9.36
CA ALA A 203 0.18 14.19 10.51
C ALA A 203 -0.63 14.77 11.68
N ILE A 204 -1.95 14.88 11.55
CA ILE A 204 -2.84 15.29 12.65
C ILE A 204 -3.82 14.18 13.03
N ALA A 205 -3.78 13.02 12.36
CA ALA A 205 -4.84 12.03 12.44
C ALA A 205 -4.94 11.41 13.84
N ASP A 206 -3.80 11.17 14.50
CA ASP A 206 -3.69 10.62 15.85
C ASP A 206 -3.60 11.71 16.94
N GLY A 207 -3.47 12.98 16.54
CA GLY A 207 -3.35 14.13 17.42
C GLY A 207 -1.97 14.29 18.08
N VAL A 208 -0.95 13.57 17.64
CA VAL A 208 0.43 13.70 18.11
C VAL A 208 1.28 14.23 16.96
N LEU A 209 2.09 15.27 17.22
CA LEU A 209 2.99 15.82 16.20
C LEU A 209 4.44 15.55 16.58
N GLY A 210 5.10 14.69 15.81
CA GLY A 210 6.50 14.33 15.92
C GLY A 210 7.45 15.23 15.12
N ILE A 211 8.73 15.21 15.48
CA ILE A 211 9.77 15.98 14.78
C ILE A 211 9.93 15.49 13.33
N GLN A 212 9.86 14.17 13.11
CA GLN A 212 10.11 13.58 11.81
C GLN A 212 9.02 13.93 10.78
N GLU A 213 7.75 13.98 11.21
CA GLU A 213 6.62 14.44 10.38
C GLU A 213 6.81 15.89 9.93
N VAL A 214 7.23 16.76 10.86
CA VAL A 214 7.56 18.16 10.58
C VAL A 214 8.70 18.25 9.56
N GLU A 215 9.75 17.44 9.70
CA GLU A 215 10.88 17.39 8.76
C GLU A 215 10.45 16.92 7.37
N PHE A 216 9.62 15.89 7.28
CA PHE A 216 9.11 15.40 6.00
C PHE A 216 8.22 16.42 5.30
N LEU A 217 7.31 17.08 6.03
CA LEU A 217 6.52 18.19 5.46
C LEU A 217 7.41 19.34 4.99
N GLN A 218 8.48 19.65 5.75
CA GLN A 218 9.45 20.65 5.37
C GLN A 218 10.19 20.29 4.07
N ASP A 219 10.50 19.01 3.86
CA ASP A 219 11.12 18.51 2.63
C ASP A 219 10.15 18.52 1.44
N LEU A 220 8.87 18.23 1.66
CA LEU A 220 7.82 18.42 0.65
C LEU A 220 7.72 19.89 0.21
N TYR A 221 7.77 20.85 1.14
CA TYR A 221 7.77 22.26 0.78
C TYR A 221 8.97 22.66 -0.09
N LYS A 222 10.17 22.18 0.26
CA LYS A 222 11.39 22.41 -0.53
C LYS A 222 11.27 21.79 -1.93
N ALA A 223 10.79 20.55 -2.00
CA ALA A 223 10.58 19.81 -3.24
C ALA A 223 9.62 20.54 -4.19
N LEU A 224 8.55 21.07 -3.63
CA LEU A 224 7.48 21.76 -4.36
C LEU A 224 7.78 23.25 -4.61
N ARG A 225 8.94 23.75 -4.16
CA ARG A 225 9.33 25.18 -4.22
C ARG A 225 8.24 26.10 -3.66
N MET A 226 7.58 25.66 -2.60
CA MET A 226 6.56 26.44 -1.91
C MET A 226 7.20 27.32 -0.84
N SER A 227 6.54 28.44 -0.49
CA SER A 227 7.01 29.31 0.59
C SER A 227 7.12 28.50 1.89
N THR A 228 8.32 28.47 2.47
CA THR A 228 8.60 27.77 3.71
C THR A 228 8.11 28.60 4.90
N LYS A 229 6.80 28.69 5.09
CA LYS A 229 6.28 28.89 6.46
C LYS A 229 6.88 27.76 7.33
N PRO A 230 7.11 27.98 8.63
CA PRO A 230 7.52 26.89 9.52
C PRO A 230 6.53 25.74 9.39
N ALA A 231 6.99 24.56 8.96
CA ALA A 231 6.10 23.42 8.67
C ALA A 231 5.19 23.09 9.87
N ARG A 232 5.75 23.13 11.08
CA ARG A 232 5.00 23.00 12.35
C ARG A 232 3.85 23.99 12.47
N GLY A 233 4.08 25.27 12.16
CA GLY A 233 3.03 26.29 12.24
C GLY A 233 1.91 26.06 11.23
N ASP A 234 2.21 25.51 10.06
CA ASP A 234 1.17 25.15 9.07
C ASP A 234 0.35 23.94 9.50
N ILE A 235 0.97 22.94 10.14
CA ILE A 235 0.27 21.78 10.73
C ILE A 235 -0.64 22.25 11.87
N GLU A 236 -0.15 23.11 12.77
CA GLU A 236 -0.95 23.65 13.88
C GLU A 236 -2.13 24.52 13.39
N GLU A 237 -1.94 25.29 12.31
CA GLU A 237 -3.00 26.05 11.63
C GLU A 237 -4.05 25.07 11.06
N PHE A 238 -3.60 24.04 10.35
CA PHE A 238 -4.46 23.02 9.75
C PHE A 238 -5.23 22.19 10.80
N ALA A 239 -4.60 21.81 11.91
CA ALA A 239 -5.25 21.10 13.01
C ALA A 239 -6.37 21.93 13.64
N LYS A 240 -6.15 23.25 13.83
CA LYS A 240 -7.17 24.17 14.32
C LYS A 240 -8.36 24.27 13.37
N GLU A 241 -8.11 24.35 12.06
CA GLU A 241 -9.15 24.33 11.03
C GLU A 241 -9.98 23.04 11.06
N LYS A 242 -9.35 21.92 11.39
CA LYS A 242 -9.97 20.59 11.50
C LYS A 242 -10.51 20.27 12.89
N HIS A 243 -10.41 21.19 13.85
CA HIS A 243 -10.82 21.01 15.25
C HIS A 243 -10.13 19.82 15.94
N VAL A 244 -8.87 19.56 15.61
CA VAL A 244 -8.03 18.54 16.26
C VAL A 244 -7.12 19.21 17.28
N GLU A 245 -7.12 18.70 18.51
CA GLU A 245 -6.19 19.13 19.55
C GLU A 245 -4.87 18.37 19.43
N LEU A 246 -3.79 19.07 19.07
CA LEU A 246 -2.45 18.48 18.99
C LEU A 246 -1.80 18.40 20.37
N ARG A 247 -1.15 17.28 20.64
CA ARG A 247 -0.24 17.09 21.76
C ARG A 247 1.18 17.05 21.22
N ASP A 248 2.09 17.66 21.97
CA ASP A 248 3.51 17.57 21.64
C ASP A 248 3.99 16.15 21.95
N GLY A 249 4.37 15.39 20.93
CA GLY A 249 5.07 14.12 21.06
C GLY A 249 6.54 14.35 21.34
N PHE A 250 6.88 14.82 22.55
CA PHE A 250 8.27 14.81 23.02
C PHE A 250 8.54 13.50 23.78
N ASP A 251 8.55 12.38 23.06
CA ASP A 251 9.33 11.24 23.52
C ASP A 251 10.77 11.43 23.01
N GLU A 252 11.74 11.22 23.90
CA GLU A 252 13.17 11.30 23.57
C GLU A 252 13.44 10.40 22.36
N PRO A 253 14.28 10.84 21.40
CA PRO A 253 14.62 9.99 20.27
C PRO A 253 15.29 8.73 20.81
N GLU A 254 14.62 7.59 20.73
CA GLU A 254 15.31 6.30 20.76
C GLU A 254 16.38 6.36 19.66
N GLU A 255 17.60 5.95 20.03
CA GLU A 255 18.80 6.11 19.20
C GLU A 255 18.54 5.74 17.74
N PRO A 256 19.08 6.53 16.77
CA PRO A 256 18.87 6.24 15.36
C PRO A 256 19.40 4.84 15.05
N SER A 257 18.48 3.89 14.80
CA SER A 257 18.88 2.59 14.29
C SER A 257 19.63 2.82 12.97
N VAL A 258 20.86 2.33 12.97
CA VAL A 258 21.95 2.56 12.02
C VAL A 258 21.47 2.87 10.60
N SER A 259 21.82 4.08 10.15
CA SER A 259 21.89 4.42 8.73
C SER A 259 22.88 3.48 8.04
N ALA A 260 22.38 2.47 7.33
CA ALA A 260 23.11 1.82 6.27
C ALA A 260 22.54 2.34 4.94
N VAL A 261 23.03 3.52 4.55
CA VAL A 261 23.13 3.91 3.15
C VAL A 261 24.24 3.04 2.58
N GLU A 262 23.88 1.92 1.97
CA GLU A 262 24.68 1.33 0.92
C GLU A 262 23.86 1.35 -0.37
N GLU A 263 24.47 2.01 -1.36
CA GLU A 263 24.01 2.12 -2.73
C GLU A 263 23.77 0.73 -3.33
N VAL A 264 22.50 0.44 -3.66
CA VAL A 264 22.20 -0.44 -4.78
C VAL A 264 21.30 0.33 -5.73
N SER A 265 21.98 0.82 -6.77
CA SER A 265 21.47 1.34 -8.03
C SER A 265 20.39 0.45 -8.65
N ASP A 266 19.36 1.09 -9.20
CA ASP A 266 18.52 0.70 -10.35
C ASP A 266 18.27 -0.80 -10.57
N ALA A 267 17.03 -1.26 -10.30
CA ALA A 267 16.37 -2.36 -11.03
C ALA A 267 14.93 -2.69 -10.61
N LEU A 268 14.43 -2.24 -9.44
CA LEU A 268 13.15 -2.76 -8.90
C LEU A 268 12.02 -1.73 -8.79
N GLY A 269 12.30 -0.47 -9.17
CA GLY A 269 11.27 0.55 -9.36
C GLY A 269 10.39 0.33 -10.60
N GLU A 270 10.79 -0.60 -11.47
CA GLU A 270 10.08 -1.04 -12.66
C GLU A 270 8.93 -2.03 -12.36
N LEU A 271 8.90 -2.68 -11.19
CA LEU A 271 7.85 -3.67 -10.87
C LEU A 271 6.45 -3.09 -10.67
N LEU A 272 6.31 -1.76 -10.59
CA LEU A 272 5.01 -1.08 -10.50
C LEU A 272 4.64 -0.32 -11.79
N THR A 273 5.50 -0.29 -12.81
CA THR A 273 5.24 0.39 -14.09
C THR A 273 5.50 -0.45 -15.35
N ASP A 274 6.22 -1.58 -15.24
CA ASP A 274 6.61 -2.39 -16.40
C ASP A 274 5.62 -3.51 -16.68
N PHE A 275 4.47 -3.10 -17.18
CA PHE A 275 3.80 -3.83 -18.26
C PHE A 275 3.41 -2.82 -19.34
N GLU A 276 4.41 -2.36 -20.10
CA GLU A 276 4.36 -2.18 -21.56
C GLU A 276 5.80 -2.10 -22.07
N GLU A 277 6.32 -3.23 -22.52
CA GLU A 277 7.05 -3.35 -23.79
C GLU A 277 7.28 -4.84 -24.08
N VAL A 278 6.25 -5.48 -24.65
CA VAL A 278 6.51 -6.34 -25.81
C VAL A 278 5.62 -5.77 -26.91
N GLU A 279 6.13 -4.72 -27.55
CA GLU A 279 5.68 -4.35 -28.87
C GLU A 279 5.76 -5.60 -29.77
N ALA A 280 4.74 -5.70 -30.61
CA ALA A 280 4.79 -6.44 -31.84
C ALA A 280 6.13 -6.20 -32.55
N ALA A 281 6.93 -7.25 -32.66
CA ALA A 281 7.96 -7.37 -33.68
C ALA A 281 7.70 -8.67 -34.43
N GLU A 282 7.04 -8.47 -35.59
CA GLU A 282 6.79 -9.39 -36.72
C GLU A 282 5.72 -10.51 -36.56
#